data_AF-A0A7J6E999-F1
#
_entry.id   AF-A0A7J6E999-F1
#
_cell.length_a   1.000
_cell.length_b   1.000
_cell.length_c   1.000
_cell.angle_alpha   90.00
_cell.angle_beta   90.00
_cell.angle_gamma   90.00
#
_symmetry.space_group_name_H-M   'P 1'
#
loop_
_entity.id
_entity.type
_entity.pdbx_description
1 polymer ?
#
loop_
_entity_poly.entity_id
_entity_poly.type
_entity_poly.pdbx_seq_one_letter_code
_entity_poly.pdbx_strand_id
1 'polypeptide(L)'
;MNKNITKGGRDVFQLTEPKTYYFLSGGGYCFGGMKVAIDVVHSGPPPTPALAPATNRSSMAAVPSITGHVITPLLLILILTSPFLYVDFLNTYFS
;
A
#
# COMPACT_ATOMS: atom_id res chain seq x y z
N MET A 1 -21.80 -21.26 -5.86
CA MET A 1 -20.94 -22.11 -5.01
C MET A 1 -19.60 -21.40 -4.84
N ASN A 2 -19.46 -20.65 -3.76
CA ASN A 2 -18.30 -19.82 -3.39
C ASN A 2 -17.25 -20.75 -2.76
N LYS A 3 -16.39 -21.32 -3.61
CA LYS A 3 -15.28 -22.18 -3.20
C LYS A 3 -14.22 -21.30 -2.54
N ASN A 4 -13.81 -21.62 -1.31
CA ASN A 4 -12.68 -20.98 -0.65
C ASN A 4 -11.38 -21.59 -1.22
N ILE A 5 -10.62 -20.81 -1.99
CA ILE A 5 -9.46 -21.29 -2.76
C ILE A 5 -8.13 -20.95 -2.06
N THR A 6 -8.12 -19.89 -1.25
CA THR A 6 -6.95 -19.35 -0.55
C THR A 6 -6.62 -20.18 0.69
N LYS A 7 -5.36 -20.58 0.88
CA LYS A 7 -4.94 -21.39 2.04
C LYS A 7 -4.40 -20.58 3.22
N GLY A 8 -4.52 -19.25 3.17
CA GLY A 8 -3.96 -18.35 4.18
C GLY A 8 -2.46 -18.17 3.95
N GLY A 9 -2.08 -17.04 3.36
CA GLY A 9 -0.69 -16.74 3.02
C GLY A 9 -0.58 -15.86 1.77
N ARG A 10 0.48 -16.09 0.97
CA ARG A 10 0.65 -15.46 -0.35
C ARG A 10 0.02 -16.34 -1.42
N ASP A 11 -1.25 -16.12 -1.71
CA ASP A 11 -1.94 -16.78 -2.82
C ASP A 11 -1.67 -16.05 -4.14
N VAL A 12 -1.27 -16.80 -5.17
CA VAL A 12 -0.97 -16.26 -6.51
C VAL A 12 -1.98 -16.83 -7.49
N PHE A 13 -2.66 -15.96 -8.23
CA PHE A 13 -3.64 -16.32 -9.24
C PHE A 13 -3.24 -15.76 -10.60
N GLN A 14 -3.21 -16.63 -11.62
CA GLN A 14 -3.02 -16.21 -13.00
C GLN A 14 -4.37 -15.85 -13.64
N LEU A 15 -4.40 -14.72 -14.33
CA LEU A 15 -5.59 -14.12 -14.94
C LEU A 15 -5.48 -14.23 -16.46
N THR A 16 -5.94 -15.33 -17.03
CA THR A 16 -5.73 -15.65 -18.45
C THR A 16 -6.87 -15.21 -19.36
N GLU A 17 -8.07 -14.98 -18.81
CA GLU A 17 -9.24 -14.59 -19.59
C GLU A 17 -9.51 -13.10 -19.43
N PRO A 18 -9.91 -12.39 -20.51
CA PRO A 18 -10.27 -10.98 -20.43
C PRO A 18 -11.66 -10.82 -19.82
N LYS A 19 -11.71 -10.76 -18.49
CA LYS A 19 -12.92 -10.53 -17.70
C LYS A 19 -12.59 -9.89 -16.36
N THR A 20 -13.60 -9.39 -15.68
CA THR A 20 -13.44 -8.90 -14.31
C THR A 20 -13.42 -10.05 -13.30
N TYR A 21 -12.33 -10.16 -12.54
CA TYR A 21 -12.19 -11.13 -11.45
C TYR A 21 -12.43 -10.47 -10.10
N TYR A 22 -13.24 -11.11 -9.25
CA TYR A 22 -13.58 -10.60 -7.92
C TYR A 22 -12.94 -11.47 -6.84
N PHE A 23 -12.14 -10.84 -5.99
CA PHE A 23 -11.52 -11.46 -4.82
C PHE A 23 -12.19 -10.90 -3.57
N LEU A 24 -12.83 -11.79 -2.80
CA LEU A 24 -13.65 -11.42 -1.65
C LEU A 24 -13.14 -12.16 -0.41
N SER A 25 -13.05 -11.45 0.72
CA SER A 25 -12.84 -12.08 2.02
C SER A 25 -14.16 -12.58 2.60
N GLY A 26 -14.15 -13.76 3.23
CA GLY A 26 -15.30 -14.32 3.96
C GLY A 26 -15.53 -13.66 5.32
N GLY A 27 -16.44 -14.19 6.13
CA GLY A 27 -16.55 -13.86 7.57
C GLY A 27 -16.94 -12.41 7.90
N GLY A 28 -17.58 -11.68 6.98
CA GLY A 28 -18.01 -10.29 7.19
C GLY A 28 -17.00 -9.23 6.76
N TYR A 29 -15.74 -9.59 6.54
CA TYR A 29 -14.68 -8.64 6.13
C TYR A 29 -14.90 -8.03 4.74
N CYS A 30 -15.65 -8.70 3.86
CA CYS A 30 -16.08 -8.12 2.58
C CYS A 30 -16.85 -6.80 2.75
N PHE A 31 -17.76 -6.73 3.74
CA PHE A 31 -18.51 -5.51 4.05
C PHE A 31 -17.63 -4.44 4.72
N GLY A 32 -16.58 -4.87 5.41
CA GLY A 32 -15.52 -3.99 5.93
C GLY A 32 -14.54 -3.48 4.86
N GLY A 33 -14.73 -3.82 3.58
CA GLY A 33 -13.92 -3.32 2.47
C GLY A 33 -12.81 -4.25 1.99
N MET A 34 -12.67 -5.46 2.57
CA MET A 34 -11.71 -6.47 2.07
C MET A 34 -12.25 -7.20 0.83
N LYS A 35 -12.32 -6.45 -0.28
CA LYS A 35 -12.72 -6.93 -1.61
C LYS A 35 -11.93 -6.18 -2.69
N VAL A 36 -11.61 -6.88 -3.78
CA VAL A 36 -10.93 -6.28 -4.95
C VAL A 36 -11.60 -6.79 -6.22
N ALA A 37 -11.81 -5.88 -7.17
CA ALA A 37 -12.20 -6.19 -8.54
C ALA A 37 -11.01 -5.89 -9.45
N ILE A 38 -10.56 -6.89 -10.20
CA ILE A 38 -9.48 -6.75 -11.18
C ILE A 38 -10.08 -6.88 -12.56
N ASP A 39 -10.04 -5.80 -13.33
CA ASP A 39 -10.49 -5.83 -14.72
C ASP A 39 -9.35 -6.26 -15.64
N VAL A 40 -9.51 -7.43 -16.26
CA VAL A 40 -8.52 -8.00 -17.16
C VAL A 40 -8.96 -7.70 -18.58
N VAL A 41 -8.22 -6.82 -19.22
CA VAL A 41 -8.42 -6.48 -20.64
C VAL A 41 -7.45 -7.26 -21.50
N HIS A 42 -7.79 -7.45 -22.77
CA HIS A 42 -6.86 -8.02 -23.72
C HIS A 42 -5.67 -7.07 -23.84
N SER A 43 -4.48 -7.54 -23.44
CA SER A 43 -3.27 -6.83 -23.81
C SER A 43 -3.18 -6.93 -25.33
N GLY A 44 -3.24 -5.79 -26.02
CA GLY A 44 -2.88 -5.73 -27.44
C GLY A 44 -1.51 -6.34 -27.70
N PRO A 45 -1.14 -6.57 -28.97
CA PRO A 45 0.15 -7.16 -29.30
C PRO A 45 1.27 -6.44 -28.54
N PRO A 46 2.25 -7.19 -27.98
CA PRO A 46 3.31 -6.62 -27.19
C PRO A 46 3.97 -5.47 -27.98
N PRO A 47 4.25 -4.33 -27.35
CA PRO A 47 4.91 -3.23 -28.03
C PRO A 47 6.20 -3.77 -28.66
N THR A 48 6.37 -3.53 -29.96
CA THR A 48 7.59 -3.90 -30.68
C THR A 48 8.78 -3.32 -29.90
N PRO A 49 9.83 -4.11 -29.60
CA PRO A 49 10.99 -3.59 -28.90
C PRO A 49 11.56 -2.38 -29.65
N ALA A 50 11.40 -1.19 -29.08
CA ALA A 50 12.06 0.00 -29.61
C ALA A 50 13.57 -0.21 -29.45
N LEU A 51 14.33 -0.01 -30.53
CA LEU A 51 15.79 0.00 -30.47
C LEU A 51 16.24 0.98 -29.39
N ALA A 52 17.01 0.47 -28.42
CA ALA A 52 17.48 1.27 -27.30
C ALA A 52 18.32 2.46 -27.82
N PRO A 53 17.99 3.71 -27.45
CA PRO A 53 18.86 4.83 -27.76
C PRO A 53 20.19 4.67 -27.01
N ALA A 54 21.30 4.98 -27.69
CA ALA A 54 22.64 4.87 -27.14
C ALA A 54 22.77 5.67 -25.84
N THR A 55 23.21 4.98 -24.79
CA THR A 55 23.47 5.53 -23.45
C THR A 55 24.53 6.63 -23.51
N ASN A 56 24.12 7.90 -23.44
CA ASN A 56 25.02 8.98 -23.04
C ASN A 56 24.99 9.11 -21.51
N ARG A 57 26.05 8.60 -20.86
CA ARG A 57 26.29 8.75 -19.42
C ARG A 57 26.54 10.23 -19.10
N SER A 58 25.55 10.86 -18.48
CA SER A 58 25.73 12.15 -17.80
C SER A 58 25.63 11.89 -16.30
N SER A 59 26.70 12.20 -15.58
CA SER A 59 26.81 12.04 -14.13
C SER A 59 25.81 12.94 -13.40
N MET A 60 24.86 12.33 -12.68
CA MET A 60 23.97 13.07 -11.79
C MET A 60 24.69 13.38 -10.47
N ALA A 61 24.78 14.67 -10.15
CA ALA A 61 25.24 15.15 -8.86
C ALA A 61 24.30 14.69 -7.73
N ALA A 62 24.90 14.38 -6.58
CA ALA A 62 24.21 13.87 -5.41
C ALA A 62 23.09 14.83 -4.93
N VAL A 63 21.87 14.31 -4.83
CA VAL A 63 20.73 14.96 -4.16
C VAL A 63 20.92 14.81 -2.65
N PRO A 64 20.82 15.88 -1.84
CA PRO A 64 20.87 15.74 -0.39
C PRO A 64 19.61 15.03 0.09
N SER A 65 19.80 13.96 0.86
CA SER A 65 18.74 13.17 1.48
C SER A 65 18.01 13.98 2.55
N ILE A 66 16.76 14.39 2.30
CA ILE A 66 15.92 15.17 3.21
C ILE A 66 15.12 14.23 4.17
N THR A 67 15.36 12.92 4.12
CA THR A 67 14.54 11.91 4.81
C THR A 67 14.70 11.92 6.35
N GLY A 68 15.70 12.63 6.89
CA GLY A 68 15.96 12.69 8.34
C GLY A 68 15.31 13.85 9.12
N HIS A 69 14.88 14.92 8.45
CA HIS A 69 14.51 16.17 9.12
C HIS A 69 13.02 16.29 9.51
N VAL A 70 12.14 15.43 9.01
CA VAL A 70 10.70 15.49 9.30
C VAL A 70 10.27 14.43 10.32
N ILE A 71 10.94 13.27 10.34
CA ILE A 71 10.58 12.14 11.22
C ILE A 71 10.98 12.40 12.68
N THR A 72 12.12 13.09 12.87
CA THR A 72 12.66 13.41 14.20
C THR A 72 11.80 14.40 15.02
N PRO A 73 11.31 15.54 14.49
CA PRO A 73 10.44 16.43 15.26
C PRO A 73 9.07 15.80 15.54
N LEU A 74 8.51 15.00 14.62
CA LEU A 74 7.20 14.37 14.79
C LEU A 74 7.20 13.36 15.95
N LEU A 75 8.25 12.54 16.07
CA LEU A 75 8.39 11.57 17.16
C LEU A 75 8.58 12.28 18.52
N LEU A 76 9.38 13.35 18.55
CA LEU A 76 9.62 14.15 19.75
C LEU A 76 8.32 14.81 20.27
N ILE A 77 7.51 15.38 19.36
CA ILE A 77 6.24 16.00 19.71
C ILE A 77 5.29 14.96 20.33
N LEU A 78 5.17 13.78 19.72
CA LEU A 78 4.27 12.73 20.20
C LEU A 78 4.65 12.20 21.59
N ILE A 79 5.95 12.10 21.87
CA ILE A 79 6.47 11.72 23.20
C ILE A 79 6.15 12.81 24.23
N LEU A 80 6.35 14.08 23.89
CA LEU A 80 6.15 15.20 24.81
C LEU A 80 4.68 15.53 25.08
N THR A 81 3.77 15.33 24.12
CA THR A 81 2.33 15.63 24.30
C THR A 81 1.56 14.49 24.99
N SER A 82 2.08 13.27 24.97
CA SER A 82 1.46 12.11 25.61
C SER A 82 1.23 12.27 27.13
N PRO A 83 2.19 12.78 27.94
CA PRO A 83 1.95 12.99 29.37
C PRO A 83 0.96 14.12 29.66
N PHE A 84 0.94 15.20 28.87
CA PHE A 84 0.01 16.31 29.09
C PHE A 84 -1.44 15.86 28.87
N LEU A 85 -1.72 15.20 27.74
CA LEU A 85 -3.05 14.66 27.45
C LEU A 85 -3.48 13.57 28.44
N TYR A 86 -2.52 12.78 28.94
CA TYR A 86 -2.79 11.74 29.94
C TYR A 86 -3.16 12.33 31.31
N VAL A 87 -2.48 13.40 31.73
CA VAL A 87 -2.79 14.12 32.98
C VAL A 87 -4.13 14.85 32.85
N ASP A 88 -4.40 15.51 31.72
CA ASP A 88 -5.69 16.18 31.47
C ASP A 88 -6.87 15.18 31.45
N PHE A 89 -6.66 14.00 30.86
CA PHE A 89 -7.65 12.92 30.86
C PHE A 89 -7.94 12.41 32.28
N LEU A 90 -6.90 12.18 33.08
CA LEU A 90 -7.07 11.75 34.48
C LEU A 90 -7.77 12.81 35.34
N ASN A 91 -7.44 14.09 35.14
CA ASN A 91 -8.08 15.20 35.86
C ASN A 91 -9.56 15.35 35.48
N THR A 92 -9.90 15.12 34.21
CA THR A 92 -11.28 15.21 33.72
C THR A 92 -12.13 14.01 34.15
N TYR A 93 -11.52 12.83 34.33
CA TYR A 93 -12.24 11.59 34.68
C TYR A 93 -12.38 11.36 36.19
N PHE A 94 -11.49 11.92 37.01
CA PHE A 94 -11.43 11.69 38.46
C PHE A 94 -11.85 12.91 39.31
N SER A 95 -12.36 13.97 38.66
CA SER A 95 -12.99 15.13 39.31
C SER A 95 -14.51 15.11 39.15
#